data_AF-A0A2T6M8K4-F1
#
_entry.id   AF-A0A2T6M8K4-F1
#
_cell.length_a   1.000
_cell.length_b   1.000
_cell.length_c   1.000
_cell.angle_alpha   90.00
_cell.angle_beta   90.00
_cell.angle_gamma   90.00
#
_symmetry.space_group_name_H-M   'P 1'
#
loop_
_entity.id
_entity.type
_entity.pdbx_description
1 polymer ?
#
loop_
_entity_poly.entity_id
_entity_poly.type
_entity_poly.pdbx_seq_one_letter_code
_entity_poly.pdbx_strand_id
1 'polypeptide(L)'
;MDRIDRKLLAALQADSQSSLAQLADRVGLSSSACHRRMRALEESGAITGYGARVDAGKIGLNLHALIDITLESQSREAMERFERATLDSTEILECYLISGVADYRLRIAAHDMADYDRLHRDCLARLPGVSTMHTSFVIRPIKAWNGYALG
;
A
#
# COMPACT_ATOMS: atom_id res chain seq x y z
N MET A 1 -4.96 18.42 12.83
CA MET A 1 -3.98 17.49 13.42
C MET A 1 -2.88 18.28 14.11
N ASP A 2 -2.75 18.13 15.42
CA ASP A 2 -1.74 18.83 16.23
C ASP A 2 -0.48 17.97 16.47
N ARG A 3 0.44 18.45 17.32
CA ARG A 3 1.70 17.74 17.65
C ARG A 3 1.46 16.43 18.40
N ILE A 4 0.43 16.37 19.25
CA ILE A 4 0.12 15.17 20.03
C ILE A 4 -0.48 14.10 19.12
N ASP A 5 -1.34 14.50 18.18
CA ASP A 5 -1.88 13.58 17.19
C ASP A 5 -0.76 12.92 16.35
N ARG A 6 0.23 13.72 15.90
CA ARG A 6 1.39 13.18 15.17
C ARG A 6 2.21 12.19 16.01
N LYS A 7 2.43 12.47 17.29
CA LYS A 7 3.11 11.54 18.20
C LYS A 7 2.32 10.25 18.41
N LEU A 8 1.01 10.34 18.53
CA LEU A 8 0.13 9.18 18.68
C LEU A 8 0.14 8.31 17.42
N LEU A 9 0.02 8.92 16.25
CA LEU A 9 0.14 8.21 14.97
C LEU A 9 1.53 7.58 14.80
N ALA A 10 2.61 8.27 15.18
CA ALA A 10 3.96 7.70 15.12
C ALA A 10 4.10 6.47 16.04
N ALA A 11 3.52 6.52 17.24
CA ALA A 11 3.50 5.38 18.16
C ALA A 11 2.69 4.20 17.58
N LEU A 12 1.50 4.47 17.03
CA LEU A 12 0.63 3.44 16.42
C LEU A 12 1.23 2.81 15.16
N GLN A 13 1.91 3.59 14.31
CA GLN A 13 2.62 3.04 13.13
C GLN A 13 3.77 2.11 13.54
N ALA A 14 4.41 2.38 14.68
CA ALA A 14 5.50 1.58 15.19
C ALA A 14 4.99 0.29 15.86
N ASP A 15 3.93 0.40 16.66
CA ASP A 15 3.28 -0.72 17.33
C ASP A 15 1.80 -0.42 17.59
N SER A 16 0.93 -0.99 16.76
CA SER A 16 -0.52 -0.85 16.88
C SER A 16 -1.13 -1.76 17.94
N GLN A 17 -0.38 -2.72 18.50
CA GLN A 17 -0.87 -3.59 19.58
C GLN A 17 -0.64 -3.00 20.97
N SER A 18 0.13 -1.91 21.06
CA SER A 18 0.32 -1.17 22.31
C SER A 18 -1.02 -0.83 22.97
N SER A 19 -1.14 -1.13 24.27
CA SER A 19 -2.35 -0.81 25.02
C SER A 19 -2.60 0.70 25.08
N LEU A 20 -3.86 1.08 25.25
CA LEU A 20 -4.24 2.49 25.39
C LEU A 20 -3.47 3.21 26.50
N ALA A 21 -3.15 2.51 27.60
CA ALA A 21 -2.35 3.06 28.68
C ALA A 21 -0.91 3.37 28.24
N GLN A 22 -0.25 2.42 27.57
CA GLN A 22 1.11 2.61 27.04
C GLN A 22 1.17 3.74 26.01
N LEU A 23 0.18 3.82 25.12
CA LEU A 23 0.08 4.91 24.15
C LEU A 23 -0.08 6.26 24.86
N ALA A 24 -0.99 6.34 25.84
CA ALA A 24 -1.24 7.55 26.61
C ALA A 24 0.02 8.04 27.34
N ASP A 25 0.74 7.15 28.01
CA ASP A 25 2.00 7.45 28.69
C ASP A 25 3.05 8.00 27.71
N ARG A 26 3.18 7.36 26.54
CA ARG A 26 4.17 7.72 25.51
C ARG A 26 3.90 9.10 24.89
N VAL A 27 2.65 9.54 24.84
CA VAL A 27 2.27 10.85 24.30
C VAL A 27 1.98 11.91 25.37
N GLY A 28 2.08 11.56 26.66
CA GLY A 28 1.87 12.49 27.78
C GLY A 28 0.41 12.87 27.99
N LEU A 29 -0.51 11.91 27.85
CA LEU A 29 -1.95 12.08 28.05
C LEU A 29 -2.49 11.16 29.13
N SER A 30 -3.69 11.48 29.65
CA SER A 30 -4.50 10.49 30.35
C SER A 30 -5.08 9.47 29.35
N SER A 31 -5.39 8.25 29.79
CA SER A 31 -5.99 7.22 28.93
C SER A 31 -7.30 7.69 28.29
N SER A 32 -8.13 8.46 28.99
CA SER A 32 -9.38 9.00 28.45
C SER A 32 -9.14 10.06 27.35
N ALA A 33 -8.12 10.93 27.52
CA ALA A 33 -7.74 11.90 26.51
C ALA A 33 -7.12 11.24 25.27
N CYS A 34 -6.28 10.22 25.48
CA CYS A 34 -5.70 9.42 24.40
C CYS A 34 -6.80 8.71 23.58
N HIS A 35 -7.77 8.09 24.26
CA HIS A 35 -8.87 7.39 23.58
C HIS A 35 -9.69 8.34 22.70
N ARG A 36 -10.07 9.52 23.22
CA ARG A 36 -10.83 10.50 22.44
C ARG A 36 -10.08 10.96 21.19
N ARG A 37 -8.76 11.18 21.28
CA ARG A 37 -7.95 11.57 20.13
C ARG A 37 -7.81 10.46 19.11
N MET A 38 -7.57 9.23 19.56
CA MET A 38 -7.50 8.07 18.69
C MET A 38 -8.81 7.88 17.92
N ARG A 39 -9.96 7.99 18.60
CA ARG A 39 -11.28 7.96 17.96
C ARG A 39 -11.47 9.09 16.93
N ALA A 40 -11.08 10.32 17.25
CA ALA A 40 -11.16 11.42 16.29
C ALA A 40 -10.26 11.20 15.06
N LEU A 41 -9.10 10.56 15.21
CA LEU A 41 -8.21 10.21 14.10
C LEU A 41 -8.78 9.08 13.23
N GLU A 42 -9.46 8.11 13.84
CA GLU A 42 -10.23 7.08 13.12
C GLU A 42 -11.41 7.70 12.35
N GLU A 43 -12.24 8.51 13.02
CA GLU A 43 -13.44 9.14 12.44
C GLU A 43 -13.10 10.11 11.30
N SER A 44 -11.96 10.80 11.38
CA SER A 44 -11.49 11.70 10.32
C SER A 44 -10.82 10.97 9.15
N GLY A 45 -10.60 9.65 9.24
CA GLY A 45 -9.89 8.86 8.24
C GLY A 45 -8.37 9.05 8.24
N ALA A 46 -7.81 9.77 9.22
CA ALA A 46 -6.36 9.85 9.40
C ALA A 46 -5.75 8.50 9.80
N ILE A 47 -6.51 7.68 10.54
CA ILE A 47 -6.26 6.25 10.73
C ILE A 47 -7.23 5.51 9.81
N THR A 48 -6.68 4.90 8.76
CA THR A 48 -7.48 4.15 7.77
C THR A 48 -7.72 2.70 8.19
N GLY A 49 -7.00 2.21 9.20
CA GLY A 49 -7.14 0.86 9.73
C GLY A 49 -5.93 0.39 10.52
N TYR A 50 -6.06 -0.80 11.10
CA TYR A 50 -5.00 -1.49 11.83
C TYR A 50 -4.74 -2.85 11.18
N GLY A 51 -3.47 -3.19 10.96
CA GLY A 51 -3.09 -4.44 10.30
C GLY A 51 -1.75 -4.98 10.76
N ALA A 52 -1.61 -6.30 10.71
CA ALA A 52 -0.33 -6.97 10.95
C ALA A 52 0.61 -6.76 9.75
N ARG A 53 1.90 -6.57 10.02
CA ARG A 53 2.93 -6.47 9.00
C ARG A 53 3.52 -7.86 8.77
N VAL A 54 3.33 -8.39 7.57
CA VAL A 54 3.69 -9.77 7.23
C VAL A 54 4.97 -9.79 6.39
N ASP A 55 5.88 -10.71 6.72
CA ASP A 55 7.06 -11.00 5.91
C ASP A 55 6.65 -11.85 4.69
N ALA A 56 6.75 -11.25 3.49
CA ALA A 56 6.37 -11.87 2.23
C ALA A 56 7.16 -13.17 1.95
N GLY A 57 8.47 -13.20 2.21
CA GLY A 57 9.29 -14.39 1.97
C GLY A 57 8.94 -15.53 2.91
N LYS A 58 8.55 -15.23 4.16
CA LYS A 58 8.11 -16.25 5.13
C LYS A 58 6.76 -16.89 4.78
N ILE A 59 5.93 -16.22 3.98
CA ILE A 59 4.68 -16.77 3.45
C ILE A 59 4.83 -17.27 2.00
N GLY A 60 6.08 -17.35 1.50
CA GLY A 60 6.40 -17.93 0.21
C GLY A 60 6.26 -16.99 -0.98
N LEU A 61 5.98 -15.70 -0.79
CA LEU A 61 5.95 -14.68 -1.85
C LEU A 61 7.37 -14.15 -2.08
N ASN A 62 8.17 -14.92 -2.82
CA ASN A 62 9.60 -14.67 -2.98
C ASN A 62 9.94 -13.85 -4.23
N LEU A 63 8.99 -13.68 -5.16
CA LEU A 63 9.17 -12.92 -6.39
C LEU A 63 8.35 -11.63 -6.31
N HIS A 64 8.99 -10.49 -6.51
CA HIS A 64 8.31 -9.20 -6.59
C HIS A 64 8.57 -8.57 -7.95
N ALA A 65 7.53 -7.97 -8.53
CA ALA A 65 7.65 -7.26 -9.79
C ALA A 65 7.08 -5.85 -9.67
N LEU A 66 7.79 -4.91 -10.29
CA LEU A 66 7.33 -3.55 -10.55
C LEU A 66 7.01 -3.44 -12.03
N ILE A 67 5.81 -2.97 -12.35
CA ILE A 67 5.29 -3.02 -13.71
C ILE A 67 4.86 -1.63 -14.13
N ASP A 68 5.53 -1.11 -15.16
CA ASP A 68 5.13 0.12 -15.83
C ASP A 68 4.07 -0.18 -16.88
N ILE A 69 3.00 0.58 -16.85
CA ILE A 69 1.85 0.46 -17.74
C ILE A 69 1.66 1.77 -18.49
N THR A 70 1.64 1.68 -19.82
CA THR A 70 1.20 2.76 -20.70
C THR A 70 -0.12 2.35 -21.32
N LEU A 71 -1.12 3.24 -21.25
CA LEU A 71 -2.42 3.02 -21.85
C LEU A 71 -2.43 3.41 -23.33
N GLU A 72 -3.30 2.76 -24.10
CA GLU A 72 -3.57 3.12 -25.50
C GLU A 72 -4.19 4.53 -25.62
N SER A 73 -4.91 4.96 -24.59
CA SER A 73 -5.56 6.26 -24.52
C SER A 73 -5.56 6.77 -23.08
N GLN A 74 -5.21 8.05 -22.92
CA GLN A 74 -5.27 8.76 -21.64
C GLN A 74 -6.60 9.53 -21.49
N SER A 75 -7.65 9.13 -22.20
CA SER A 75 -8.98 9.68 -21.95
C SER A 75 -9.44 9.28 -20.55
N ARG A 76 -10.21 10.16 -19.90
CA ARG A 76 -10.77 9.90 -18.56
C ARG A 76 -11.46 8.53 -18.47
N GLU A 77 -12.26 8.18 -19.47
CA GLU A 77 -12.97 6.89 -19.52
C GLU A 77 -12.01 5.68 -19.62
N ALA A 78 -10.91 5.80 -20.37
CA ALA A 78 -9.92 4.73 -20.46
C ALA A 78 -9.20 4.54 -19.12
N MET A 79 -8.76 5.63 -18.50
CA MET A 79 -8.13 5.63 -17.18
C MET A 79 -9.06 5.04 -16.10
N GLU A 80 -10.31 5.49 -16.02
CA GLU A 80 -11.28 5.01 -15.03
C GLU A 80 -11.56 3.50 -15.18
N ARG A 81 -11.60 2.97 -16.42
CA ARG A 81 -11.75 1.53 -16.66
C ARG A 81 -10.54 0.73 -16.18
N PHE A 82 -9.33 1.21 -16.45
CA PHE A 82 -8.09 0.58 -15.99
C PHE A 82 -7.98 0.59 -14.46
N GLU A 83 -8.24 1.74 -13.83
CA GLU A 83 -8.18 1.92 -12.38
C GLU A 83 -9.17 1.00 -11.66
N ARG A 84 -10.41 0.89 -12.16
CA ARG A 84 -11.41 -0.03 -11.60
C ARG A 84 -10.96 -1.49 -11.69
N ALA A 85 -10.46 -1.92 -12.85
CA ALA A 85 -9.95 -3.28 -13.02
C ALA A 85 -8.76 -3.59 -12.09
N THR A 86 -7.96 -2.57 -11.76
CA THR A 86 -6.86 -2.68 -10.81
C THR A 86 -7.35 -2.81 -9.38
N LEU A 87 -8.34 -2.02 -8.98
CA LEU A 87 -8.95 -2.08 -7.63
C LEU A 87 -9.64 -3.42 -7.35
N ASP A 88 -10.23 -4.04 -8.37
CA ASP A 88 -10.90 -5.34 -8.24
C ASP A 88 -9.92 -6.53 -8.12
N SER A 89 -8.61 -6.31 -8.33
CA SER A 89 -7.59 -7.37 -8.29
C SER A 89 -6.91 -7.46 -6.93
N THR A 90 -6.99 -8.62 -6.29
CA THR A 90 -6.27 -8.92 -5.05
C THR A 90 -4.76 -9.11 -5.25
N GLU A 91 -4.35 -9.42 -6.47
CA GLU A 91 -2.95 -9.73 -6.83
C GLU A 91 -2.12 -8.45 -7.05
N ILE A 92 -2.79 -7.33 -7.33
CA ILE A 92 -2.14 -6.02 -7.46
C ILE A 92 -2.06 -5.37 -6.09
N LEU A 93 -0.85 -5.35 -5.51
CA LEU A 93 -0.64 -4.85 -4.16
C LEU A 93 -0.73 -3.32 -4.08
N GLU A 94 -0.16 -2.65 -5.08
CA GLU A 94 -0.16 -1.19 -5.19
C GLU A 94 -0.29 -0.79 -6.65
N CYS A 95 -0.96 0.33 -6.90
CA CYS A 95 -1.05 0.97 -8.19
C CYS A 95 -0.92 2.48 -8.00
N TYR A 96 0.00 3.09 -8.74
CA TYR A 96 0.24 4.53 -8.69
C TYR A 96 0.08 5.11 -10.08
N LEU A 97 -0.72 6.16 -10.22
CA LEU A 97 -0.61 7.08 -11.34
C LEU A 97 0.71 7.86 -11.16
N ILE A 98 1.59 7.82 -12.15
CA ILE A 98 2.91 8.43 -12.08
C ILE A 98 3.10 9.47 -13.19
N SER A 99 4.01 10.41 -12.97
CA SER A 99 4.54 11.23 -14.07
C SER A 99 5.74 10.52 -14.68
N GLY A 100 5.94 10.67 -16.01
CA GLY A 100 7.11 10.16 -16.71
C GLY A 100 6.75 9.37 -17.96
N VAL A 101 7.46 8.27 -18.17
CA VAL A 101 7.42 7.47 -19.41
C VAL A 101 6.26 6.47 -19.47
N ALA A 102 5.60 6.21 -18.34
CA ALA A 102 4.43 5.35 -18.23
C ALA A 102 3.34 6.11 -17.47
N ASP A 103 2.09 5.65 -17.62
CA ASP A 103 0.94 6.27 -16.97
C ASP A 103 0.81 5.75 -15.54
N TYR A 104 0.94 4.43 -15.36
CA TYR A 104 0.82 3.78 -14.05
C TYR A 104 2.02 2.90 -13.73
N ARG A 105 2.29 2.74 -12.43
CA ARG A 105 3.21 1.74 -11.90
C ARG A 105 2.52 0.84 -10.90
N LEU A 106 2.57 -0.47 -11.16
CA LEU A 106 2.03 -1.51 -10.30
C LEU A 106 3.13 -2.17 -9.47
N ARG A 107 2.78 -2.64 -8.28
CA ARG A 107 3.59 -3.59 -7.51
C ARG A 107 2.79 -4.87 -7.32
N ILE A 108 3.40 -6.00 -7.67
CA ILE A 108 2.83 -7.33 -7.42
C ILE A 108 3.82 -8.22 -6.67
N ALA A 109 3.32 -9.29 -6.06
CA ALA A 109 4.14 -10.36 -5.50
C ALA A 109 3.62 -11.71 -5.99
N ALA A 110 4.52 -12.64 -6.18
CA ALA A 110 4.27 -13.99 -6.65
C ALA A 110 5.14 -14.98 -5.87
N HIS A 111 4.73 -16.24 -5.85
CA HIS A 111 5.51 -17.32 -5.24
C HIS A 111 6.82 -17.58 -5.99
N ASP A 112 6.74 -17.67 -7.31
CA ASP A 112 7.83 -17.93 -8.24
C ASP A 112 7.49 -17.45 -9.66
N MET A 113 8.32 -17.82 -10.65
CA MET A 113 8.11 -17.42 -12.05
C MET A 113 6.89 -18.10 -12.69
N ALA A 114 6.51 -19.31 -12.28
CA ALA A 114 5.33 -20.00 -12.79
C ALA A 114 4.05 -19.35 -12.25
N ASP A 115 4.07 -18.97 -10.98
CA ASP A 115 3.04 -18.17 -10.34
C ASP A 115 2.89 -16.81 -11.04
N TYR A 116 4.00 -16.16 -11.37
CA TYR A 116 4.00 -14.93 -12.16
C TYR A 116 3.42 -15.11 -13.58
N ASP A 117 3.72 -16.20 -14.30
CA ASP A 117 3.10 -16.44 -15.62
C ASP A 117 1.57 -16.53 -15.51
N ARG A 118 1.06 -17.20 -14.46
CA ARG A 118 -0.37 -17.24 -14.17
C ARG A 118 -0.92 -15.83 -13.91
N LEU A 119 -0.29 -15.06 -13.02
CA LEU A 119 -0.71 -13.67 -12.74
C LEU A 119 -0.65 -12.79 -14.00
N HIS A 120 0.34 -12.99 -14.86
CA HIS A 120 0.44 -12.26 -16.10
C HIS A 120 -0.73 -12.56 -17.04
N ARG A 121 -1.01 -13.84 -17.27
CA ARG A 121 -2.12 -14.29 -18.14
C ARG A 121 -3.49 -13.93 -17.58
N ASP A 122 -3.68 -14.15 -16.28
CA ASP A 122 -4.99 -14.08 -15.63
C ASP A 122 -5.24 -12.74 -14.93
N CYS A 123 -4.29 -11.83 -14.83
CA CYS A 123 -4.56 -10.52 -14.24
C CYS A 123 -4.06 -9.42 -15.18
N LEU A 124 -2.75 -9.39 -15.42
CA LEU A 124 -2.12 -8.27 -16.09
C LEU A 124 -2.54 -8.12 -17.56
N ALA A 125 -2.60 -9.22 -18.30
CA ALA A 125 -3.01 -9.23 -19.71
C ALA A 125 -4.50 -8.93 -19.92
N ARG A 126 -5.30 -8.97 -18.85
CA ARG A 126 -6.73 -8.63 -18.88
C ARG A 126 -7.01 -7.18 -18.50
N LEU A 127 -6.00 -6.42 -18.10
CA LEU A 127 -6.16 -5.00 -17.79
C LEU A 127 -6.56 -4.23 -19.07
N PRO A 128 -7.66 -3.46 -19.02
CA PRO A 128 -8.22 -2.86 -20.22
C PRO A 128 -7.36 -1.70 -20.71
N GLY A 129 -7.19 -1.61 -22.03
CA GLY A 129 -6.54 -0.47 -22.68
C GLY A 129 -5.04 -0.35 -22.42
N VAL A 130 -4.37 -1.43 -22.03
CA VAL A 130 -2.90 -1.46 -21.88
C VAL A 130 -2.24 -1.58 -23.24
N SER A 131 -1.44 -0.58 -23.61
CA SER A 131 -0.65 -0.59 -24.84
C SER A 131 0.69 -1.30 -24.64
N THR A 132 1.41 -0.95 -23.57
CA THR A 132 2.71 -1.54 -23.27
C THR A 132 2.87 -1.81 -21.78
N MET A 133 3.66 -2.84 -21.49
CA MET A 133 3.98 -3.28 -20.16
C MET A 133 5.48 -3.52 -20.05
N HIS A 134 6.14 -2.86 -19.12
CA HIS A 134 7.55 -3.09 -18.83
C HIS A 134 7.71 -3.60 -17.40
N THR A 135 8.16 -4.84 -17.27
CA THR A 135 8.29 -5.52 -15.97
C THR A 135 9.72 -5.52 -15.50
N SER A 136 9.94 -5.04 -14.28
CA SER A 136 11.21 -5.13 -13.56
C SER A 136 11.05 -6.03 -12.34
N PHE A 137 11.79 -7.14 -12.31
CA PHE A 137 11.83 -8.00 -11.12
C PHE A 137 12.74 -7.42 -10.05
N VAL A 138 12.26 -7.37 -8.81
CA VAL A 138 13.02 -6.90 -7.67
C VAL A 138 14.03 -7.96 -7.28
N ILE A 139 15.32 -7.64 -7.40
CA ILE A 139 16.41 -8.54 -6.97
C ILE A 139 16.42 -8.71 -5.45
N ARG A 140 16.33 -7.58 -4.72
CA ARG A 140 16.26 -7.57 -3.26
C ARG A 140 15.66 -6.25 -2.76
N PRO A 141 14.67 -6.27 -1.86
CA PRO A 141 14.22 -5.05 -1.19
C PRO A 141 15.33 -4.53 -0.26
N ILE A 142 15.65 -3.23 -0.34
CA ILE A 142 16.64 -2.59 0.54
C ILE A 142 15.97 -2.07 1.82
N LYS A 143 14.79 -1.47 1.69
CA LYS A 143 14.01 -0.90 2.80
C LYS A 143 12.52 -1.09 2.50
N ALA A 144 11.80 -1.72 3.43
CA ALA A 144 10.35 -1.85 3.34
C ALA A 144 9.64 -0.59 3.87
N TRP A 145 8.38 -0.38 3.45
CA TRP A 145 7.53 0.65 4.03
C TRP A 145 7.16 0.29 5.47
N ASN A 146 7.41 1.22 6.39
CA ASN A 146 7.19 1.07 7.83
C ASN A 146 6.28 2.17 8.40
N GLY A 147 5.56 2.92 7.54
CA GLY A 147 4.80 4.11 7.93
C GLY A 147 5.48 5.42 7.53
N TYR A 148 4.81 6.53 7.84
CA TYR A 148 5.23 7.89 7.49
C TYR A 148 6.13 8.52 8.56
N ALA A 149 7.02 9.43 8.14
CA ALA A 149 7.78 10.28 9.05
C ALA A 149 6.88 11.42 9.55
N LEU A 150 6.56 11.41 10.85
CA LEU A 150 5.54 12.30 11.43
C LEU A 150 6.09 13.41 12.33
N GLY A 151 7.42 13.64 12.36
CA GLY A 151 8.04 14.75 13.11
C GLY A 151 7.92 14.59 14.62
#